data_AF-A0A7N2MBC3-F1
#
_entry.id   AF-A0A7N2MBC3-F1
#
_cell.length_a   1.000
_cell.length_b   1.000
_cell.length_c   1.000
_cell.angle_alpha   90.00
_cell.angle_beta   90.00
_cell.angle_gamma   90.00
#
_symmetry.space_group_name_H-M   'P 1'
#
loop_
_entity.id
_entity.type
_entity.pdbx_description
1 polymer ?
#
loop_
_entity_poly.entity_id
_entity_poly.type
_entity_poly.pdbx_seq_one_letter_code
_entity_poly.pdbx_strand_id
1 'polypeptide(L)'
;MGEPGGYFRWVARVSGLMTNASYMLNVDCDMYANNPKIVLHAMCLLLGSNSEKEIAFVQFSQAFYDGLKDDPYGNQFVVTYEYMACGISGLQGIFYGGTGCFHRRKVIYGLQLDNIDSINEEILKRVGSSKELMKSVAHALKGKTNSPDHLSNSIDTAYQVAGCGYEHGTSWGRQLSLLETPGIGSPHFING
;
A
#
# COMPACT_ATOMS: atom_id res chain seq x y z
N MET A 1 5.36 -0.32 22.77
CA MET A 1 5.37 -1.33 21.69
C MET A 1 4.31 -0.94 20.69
N GLY A 2 4.69 -0.64 19.46
CA GLY A 2 3.75 -0.22 18.41
C GLY A 2 2.97 -1.42 17.87
N GLU A 3 1.71 -1.21 17.53
CA GLU A 3 0.88 -2.26 16.93
C GLU A 3 1.44 -2.74 15.58
N PRO A 4 1.22 -4.01 15.20
CA PRO A 4 1.53 -4.52 13.88
C PRO A 4 0.98 -3.61 12.78
N GLY A 5 1.83 -3.22 11.84
CA GLY A 5 1.47 -2.34 10.72
C GLY A 5 1.39 -0.83 11.04
N GLY A 6 1.69 -0.39 12.27
CA GLY A 6 1.68 1.03 12.64
C GLY A 6 2.66 1.88 11.83
N TYR A 7 3.84 1.35 11.51
CA TYR A 7 4.83 2.06 10.69
C TYR A 7 4.31 2.35 9.28
N PHE A 8 3.72 1.35 8.61
CA PHE A 8 3.20 1.53 7.26
C PHE A 8 2.07 2.58 7.22
N ARG A 9 1.18 2.58 8.21
CA ARG A 9 0.11 3.60 8.35
C ARG A 9 0.68 4.99 8.60
N TRP A 10 1.73 5.08 9.40
CA TRP A 10 2.47 6.32 9.62
C TRP A 10 3.08 6.85 8.31
N VAL A 11 3.82 6.00 7.58
CA VAL A 11 4.41 6.37 6.27
C VAL A 11 3.32 6.77 5.28
N ALA A 12 2.18 6.08 5.25
CA ALA A 12 1.08 6.38 4.33
C ALA A 12 0.50 7.79 4.55
N ARG A 13 0.36 8.22 5.81
CA ARG A 13 -0.10 9.57 6.18
C ARG A 13 0.93 10.64 5.82
N VAL A 14 2.17 10.45 6.25
CA VAL A 14 3.26 11.41 6.02
C VAL A 14 3.55 11.57 4.53
N SER A 15 3.74 10.47 3.79
CA SER A 15 3.95 10.50 2.35
C SER A 15 2.77 11.10 1.58
N GLY A 16 1.55 10.94 2.09
CA GLY A 16 0.35 11.59 1.55
C GLY A 16 0.48 13.12 1.54
N LEU A 17 1.08 13.71 2.57
CA LEU A 17 1.29 15.15 2.63
C LEU A 17 2.51 15.61 1.84
N MET A 18 3.57 14.79 1.80
CA MET A 18 4.83 15.18 1.16
C MET A 18 4.80 15.07 -0.37
N THR A 19 4.42 13.91 -0.88
CA THR A 19 4.52 13.59 -2.32
C THR A 19 3.21 13.11 -2.93
N ASN A 20 2.33 12.55 -2.10
CA ASN A 20 1.04 11.97 -2.49
C ASN A 20 1.12 10.99 -3.69
N ALA A 21 2.22 10.24 -3.81
CA ALA A 21 2.45 9.35 -4.95
C ALA A 21 1.35 8.26 -5.02
N SER A 22 0.75 8.04 -6.19
CA SER A 22 -0.39 7.13 -6.38
C SER A 22 -0.10 5.66 -6.03
N TYR A 23 1.17 5.28 -6.04
CA TYR A 23 1.66 3.93 -5.74
C TYR A 23 2.70 3.97 -4.63
N MET A 24 2.71 2.94 -3.80
CA MET A 24 3.65 2.79 -2.69
C MET A 24 4.30 1.41 -2.75
N LEU A 25 5.63 1.36 -2.72
CA LEU A 25 6.39 0.13 -2.59
C LEU A 25 6.78 -0.06 -1.13
N ASN A 26 6.45 -1.23 -0.58
CA ASN A 26 6.95 -1.70 0.70
C ASN A 26 8.16 -2.63 0.47
N VAL A 27 9.26 -2.38 1.17
CA VAL A 27 10.46 -3.23 1.21
C VAL A 27 11.01 -3.26 2.64
N ASP A 28 11.30 -4.45 3.14
CA ASP A 28 12.01 -4.67 4.40
C ASP A 28 13.50 -4.30 4.30
N CYS A 29 14.15 -4.04 5.43
CA CYS A 29 15.53 -3.56 5.48
C CYS A 29 16.58 -4.59 5.05
N ASP A 30 16.22 -5.87 5.02
CA ASP A 30 17.04 -7.00 4.58
C ASP A 30 16.76 -7.42 3.12
N MET A 31 15.88 -6.68 2.43
CA MET A 31 15.47 -6.95 1.06
C MET A 31 15.98 -5.88 0.11
N TYR A 32 16.32 -6.27 -1.11
CA TYR A 32 16.73 -5.35 -2.17
C TYR A 32 16.17 -5.76 -3.53
N ALA A 33 16.04 -4.79 -4.45
CA ALA A 33 15.61 -5.07 -5.80
C ALA A 33 16.73 -5.74 -6.60
N ASN A 34 16.57 -7.02 -6.92
CA ASN A 34 17.51 -7.77 -7.75
C ASN A 34 17.37 -7.48 -9.26
N ASN A 35 16.23 -6.95 -9.68
CA ASN A 35 15.91 -6.64 -11.07
C ASN A 35 15.55 -5.15 -11.22
N PRO A 36 16.30 -4.36 -12.01
CA PRO A 36 16.01 -2.94 -12.17
C PRO A 36 14.68 -2.68 -12.91
N LYS A 37 14.09 -3.68 -13.55
CA LYS A 37 12.80 -3.58 -14.25
C LYS A 37 11.59 -3.88 -13.35
N ILE A 38 11.79 -4.12 -12.06
CA ILE A 38 10.71 -4.49 -11.13
C ILE A 38 9.58 -3.46 -11.11
N VAL A 39 9.95 -2.17 -11.11
CA VAL A 39 8.99 -1.06 -11.14
C VAL A 39 8.21 -1.07 -12.46
N LEU A 40 8.88 -1.30 -13.59
CA LEU A 40 8.24 -1.37 -14.89
C LEU A 40 7.22 -2.53 -14.94
N HIS A 41 7.62 -3.72 -14.49
CA HIS A 41 6.74 -4.89 -14.45
C HIS A 41 5.51 -4.65 -13.58
N ALA A 42 5.69 -4.06 -12.39
CA ALA A 42 4.59 -3.70 -11.50
C ALA A 42 3.62 -2.72 -12.18
N MET A 43 4.16 -1.68 -12.82
CA MET A 43 3.34 -0.67 -13.50
C MET A 43 2.62 -1.22 -14.73
N CYS A 44 3.21 -2.16 -15.48
CA CYS A 44 2.51 -2.82 -16.59
C CYS A 44 1.21 -3.50 -16.13
N LEU A 45 1.20 -4.14 -14.95
CA LEU A 45 -0.02 -4.71 -14.39
C LEU A 45 -0.96 -3.63 -13.84
N LEU A 46 -0.45 -2.74 -12.99
CA LEU A 46 -1.25 -1.72 -12.31
C LEU A 46 -1.87 -0.68 -13.26
N LEU A 47 -1.21 -0.36 -14.37
CA LEU A 47 -1.72 0.57 -15.38
C LEU A 47 -2.47 -0.14 -16.51
N GLY A 48 -2.19 -1.43 -16.73
CA GLY A 48 -2.82 -2.23 -17.79
C GLY A 48 -4.21 -2.76 -17.45
N SER A 49 -4.63 -2.71 -16.18
CA SER A 49 -5.99 -3.12 -15.75
C SER A 49 -7.07 -2.21 -16.35
N ASN A 50 -8.19 -2.79 -16.79
CA ASN A 50 -9.31 -2.01 -17.35
C ASN A 50 -10.01 -1.16 -16.29
N SER A 51 -9.88 -1.55 -15.02
CA SER A 51 -10.40 -0.81 -13.88
C SER A 51 -9.39 -0.76 -12.74
N GLU A 52 -9.23 0.42 -12.13
CA GLU A 52 -8.42 0.57 -10.90
C GLU A 52 -8.94 -0.29 -9.74
N LYS A 53 -10.19 -0.77 -9.82
CA LYS A 53 -10.82 -1.65 -8.83
C LYS A 53 -10.44 -3.13 -9.03
N GLU A 54 -9.77 -3.51 -10.12
CA GLU A 54 -9.39 -4.90 -10.40
C GLU A 54 -8.13 -5.32 -9.65
N ILE A 55 -7.13 -4.43 -9.52
CA ILE A 55 -5.83 -4.77 -8.94
C ILE A 55 -5.54 -3.88 -7.75
N ALA A 56 -5.52 -4.44 -6.55
CA ALA A 56 -5.22 -3.70 -5.34
C ALA A 56 -3.72 -3.47 -5.13
N PHE A 57 -2.96 -4.53 -5.39
CA PHE A 57 -1.51 -4.54 -5.24
C PHE A 57 -0.88 -5.60 -6.13
N VAL A 58 0.43 -5.46 -6.35
CA VAL A 58 1.27 -6.43 -7.06
C VAL A 58 2.33 -6.94 -6.09
N GLN A 59 2.27 -8.24 -5.82
CA GLN A 59 3.23 -8.94 -4.94
C GLN A 59 4.31 -9.60 -5.79
N PHE A 60 5.58 -9.35 -5.43
CA PHE A 60 6.71 -10.05 -6.01
C PHE A 60 7.14 -11.22 -5.11
N SER A 61 7.66 -12.26 -5.75
CA SER A 61 8.27 -13.40 -5.05
C SER A 61 9.46 -12.93 -4.20
N GLN A 62 9.54 -13.44 -2.97
CA GLN A 62 10.67 -13.19 -2.08
C GLN A 62 11.72 -14.28 -2.30
N ALA A 63 12.94 -13.86 -2.61
CA ALA A 63 14.09 -14.76 -2.77
C ALA A 63 15.16 -14.41 -1.74
N PHE A 64 15.53 -15.39 -0.92
CA PHE A 64 16.58 -15.23 0.08
C PHE A 64 17.94 -15.60 -0.51
N TYR A 65 18.95 -14.77 -0.27
CA TYR A 65 20.33 -15.08 -0.65
C TYR A 65 20.93 -16.15 0.28
N ASP A 66 21.95 -16.86 -0.19
CA ASP A 66 22.64 -17.94 0.55
C ASP A 66 21.75 -19.10 1.02
N GLY A 67 20.69 -19.41 0.27
CA GLY A 67 19.85 -20.57 0.50
C GLY A 67 20.62 -21.90 0.39
N LEU A 68 20.39 -22.82 1.34
CA LEU A 68 20.95 -24.18 1.29
C LEU A 68 20.35 -24.94 0.10
N LYS A 69 21.19 -25.59 -0.73
CA LYS A 69 20.72 -26.35 -1.90
C LYS A 69 19.63 -27.37 -1.60
N ASP A 70 19.74 -28.05 -0.46
CA ASP A 70 18.79 -29.08 -0.05
C ASP A 70 17.64 -28.52 0.81
N ASP A 71 17.65 -27.21 1.08
CA ASP A 71 16.71 -26.43 1.91
C ASP A 71 15.99 -27.25 3.00
N PRO A 72 16.72 -27.88 3.94
CA PRO A 72 16.12 -28.80 4.91
C PRO A 72 15.13 -28.10 5.86
N TYR A 73 15.18 -26.76 5.92
CA TYR A 73 14.30 -25.93 6.73
C TYR A 73 13.14 -25.33 5.94
N GLY A 74 13.12 -25.44 4.61
CA GLY A 74 12.08 -24.84 3.76
C GLY A 74 12.08 -23.31 3.76
N ASN A 75 13.21 -22.69 4.11
CA ASN A 75 13.30 -21.24 4.34
C ASN A 75 13.33 -20.44 3.02
N GLN A 76 13.52 -21.10 1.88
CA GLN A 76 13.51 -20.42 0.58
C GLN A 76 12.10 -20.22 0.02
N PHE A 77 11.07 -20.80 0.65
CA PHE A 77 9.66 -20.66 0.26
C PHE A 77 9.36 -21.02 -1.20
N VAL A 78 10.21 -21.83 -1.85
CA VAL A 78 10.09 -22.23 -3.26
C VAL A 78 8.72 -22.85 -3.56
N VAL A 79 8.25 -23.76 -2.70
CA VAL A 79 6.94 -24.40 -2.88
C VAL A 79 5.80 -23.37 -2.86
N THR A 80 5.86 -22.42 -1.93
CA THR A 80 4.83 -21.40 -1.76
C THR A 80 4.77 -20.48 -2.97
N TYR A 81 5.90 -19.98 -3.45
CA TYR A 81 5.92 -18.99 -4.53
C TYR A 81 5.89 -19.59 -5.93
N GLU A 82 6.56 -20.72 -6.18
CA GLU A 82 6.56 -21.31 -7.54
C GLU A 82 5.29 -22.11 -7.84
N TYR A 83 4.77 -22.85 -6.86
CA TYR A 83 3.68 -23.80 -7.09
C TYR A 83 2.34 -23.28 -6.56
N MET A 84 2.29 -22.86 -5.28
CA MET A 84 1.02 -22.45 -4.67
C MET A 84 0.57 -21.07 -5.14
N ALA A 85 1.47 -20.08 -5.22
CA ALA A 85 1.13 -18.72 -5.61
C ALA A 85 0.56 -18.66 -7.03
N CYS A 86 1.11 -19.42 -7.98
CA CYS A 86 0.56 -19.51 -9.34
C CYS A 86 -0.90 -20.00 -9.34
N GLY A 87 -1.20 -21.04 -8.55
CA GLY A 87 -2.55 -21.58 -8.43
C GLY A 87 -3.53 -20.59 -7.78
N ILE A 88 -3.16 -19.99 -6.65
CA ILE A 88 -3.99 -19.03 -5.92
C ILE A 88 -4.21 -17.74 -6.74
N SER A 89 -3.19 -17.33 -7.50
CA SER A 89 -3.26 -16.16 -8.38
C SER A 89 -4.26 -16.31 -9.51
N GLY A 90 -4.55 -17.54 -9.95
CA GLY A 90 -5.59 -17.82 -10.94
C GLY A 90 -7.02 -17.73 -10.41
N LEU A 91 -7.20 -17.72 -9.08
CA LEU A 91 -8.52 -17.66 -8.44
C LEU A 91 -8.88 -16.24 -8.00
N GLN A 92 -8.11 -15.69 -7.05
CA GLN A 92 -8.40 -14.40 -6.43
C GLN A 92 -7.15 -13.53 -6.27
N GLY A 93 -5.95 -14.08 -6.47
CA GLY A 93 -4.69 -13.39 -6.21
C GLY A 93 -3.97 -13.89 -4.96
N ILE A 94 -2.65 -13.76 -4.93
CA ILE A 94 -1.83 -14.10 -3.75
C ILE A 94 -2.09 -13.15 -2.57
N PHE A 95 -1.98 -13.65 -1.35
CA PHE A 95 -2.00 -12.81 -0.15
C PHE A 95 -0.77 -11.89 -0.07
N TYR A 96 -0.89 -10.83 0.72
CA TYR A 96 0.21 -9.91 1.00
C TYR A 96 1.30 -10.60 1.83
N GLY A 97 2.52 -10.66 1.30
CA GLY A 97 3.64 -11.42 1.87
C GLY A 97 4.54 -10.63 2.83
N GLY A 98 4.21 -9.37 3.15
CA GLY A 98 4.97 -8.56 4.12
C GLY A 98 6.00 -7.61 3.51
N THR A 99 6.61 -7.94 2.37
CA THR A 99 7.63 -7.13 1.67
C THR A 99 7.53 -7.30 0.15
N GLY A 100 8.19 -6.44 -0.62
CA GLY A 100 8.27 -6.54 -2.08
C GLY A 100 6.92 -6.33 -2.78
N CYS A 101 6.09 -5.43 -2.26
CA CYS A 101 4.72 -5.26 -2.72
C CYS A 101 4.42 -3.81 -3.12
N PHE A 102 3.88 -3.63 -4.33
CA PHE A 102 3.42 -2.35 -4.84
C PHE A 102 1.92 -2.20 -4.58
N HIS A 103 1.55 -1.23 -3.76
CA HIS A 103 0.17 -0.93 -3.39
C HIS A 103 -0.34 0.31 -4.11
N ARG A 104 -1.62 0.30 -4.50
CA ARG A 104 -2.32 1.55 -4.83
C ARG A 104 -2.63 2.31 -3.55
N ARG A 105 -2.27 3.60 -3.51
CA ARG A 105 -2.57 4.48 -2.37
C ARG A 105 -4.07 4.53 -2.04
N LYS A 106 -4.93 4.54 -3.07
CA LYS A 106 -6.40 4.54 -2.91
C LYS A 106 -6.90 3.34 -2.09
N VAL A 107 -6.27 2.17 -2.26
CA VAL A 107 -6.61 0.94 -1.52
C VAL A 107 -6.23 1.09 -0.04
N ILE A 108 -5.06 1.67 0.25
CA ILE A 108 -4.59 1.91 1.62
C ILE A 108 -5.58 2.82 2.37
N TYR A 109 -6.17 3.78 1.66
CA TYR A 109 -7.20 4.65 2.22
C TYR A 109 -8.58 3.98 2.31
N GLY A 110 -8.79 2.74 1.90
CA GLY A 110 -10.05 2.01 2.11
C GLY A 110 -11.33 2.77 1.70
N LEU A 111 -11.21 3.72 0.77
CA LEU A 111 -12.24 4.67 0.38
C LEU A 111 -12.53 4.48 -1.11
N GLN A 112 -13.80 4.23 -1.44
CA GLN A 112 -14.25 4.14 -2.83
C GLN A 112 -14.66 5.54 -3.33
N LEU A 113 -14.32 5.83 -4.58
CA LEU A 113 -14.56 7.13 -5.24
C LEU A 113 -16.06 7.48 -5.29
N ASP A 114 -16.90 6.44 -5.34
CA ASP A 114 -18.35 6.46 -5.44
C ASP A 114 -19.03 7.25 -4.29
N ASN A 115 -18.30 7.53 -3.20
CA ASN A 115 -18.79 8.24 -2.00
C ASN A 115 -18.27 9.67 -1.83
N ILE A 116 -17.53 10.25 -2.80
CA ILE A 116 -16.76 11.50 -2.60
C ILE A 116 -17.19 12.62 -3.55
N ASP A 117 -18.48 12.97 -3.50
CA ASP A 117 -18.96 14.21 -4.11
C ASP A 117 -18.65 15.43 -3.23
N SER A 118 -18.45 15.25 -1.93
CA SER A 118 -17.98 16.29 -1.00
C SER A 118 -17.15 15.71 0.16
N ILE A 119 -16.27 16.52 0.77
CA ILE A 119 -15.61 16.16 2.03
C ILE A 119 -16.73 16.08 3.09
N ASN A 120 -17.17 14.87 3.42
CA ASN A 120 -18.22 14.64 4.40
C ASN A 120 -17.64 14.35 5.80
N GLU A 121 -18.48 14.46 6.83
CA GLU A 121 -18.16 14.11 8.22
C GLU A 121 -17.69 12.66 8.41
N GLU A 122 -18.00 11.78 7.45
CA GLU A 122 -17.58 10.39 7.47
C GLU A 122 -16.10 10.23 7.11
N ILE A 123 -15.60 10.95 6.10
CA ILE A 123 -14.17 11.00 5.75
C ILE A 123 -13.36 11.62 6.89
N LEU A 124 -13.91 12.64 7.56
CA LEU A 124 -13.34 13.25 8.77
C LEU A 124 -13.10 12.22 9.88
N LYS A 125 -14.13 11.42 10.21
CA LYS A 125 -14.01 10.34 11.21
C LYS A 125 -13.01 9.26 10.80
N ARG A 126 -12.91 8.97 9.49
CA ARG A 126 -12.00 7.93 8.99
C ARG A 126 -10.55 8.39 9.00
N VAL A 127 -10.25 9.51 8.34
CA VAL A 127 -8.87 10.00 8.08
C VAL A 127 -8.26 10.72 9.27
N GLY A 128 -9.07 11.45 10.04
CA GLY A 128 -8.62 12.25 11.18
C GLY A 128 -8.82 13.75 10.99
N SER A 129 -8.37 14.54 11.97
CA SER A 129 -8.67 15.98 12.09
C SER A 129 -7.87 16.91 11.18
N SER A 130 -6.87 16.40 10.44
CA SER A 130 -6.02 17.24 9.57
C SER A 130 -6.74 17.56 8.26
N LYS A 131 -6.99 18.86 8.03
CA LYS A 131 -7.63 19.35 6.80
C LYS A 131 -6.77 19.15 5.57
N GLU A 132 -5.45 19.30 5.73
CA GLU A 132 -4.45 19.13 4.69
C GLU A 132 -4.35 17.66 4.28
N LEU A 133 -4.34 16.74 5.24
CA LEU A 133 -4.31 15.30 4.93
C LEU A 133 -5.59 14.89 4.22
N MET A 134 -6.76 15.37 4.65
CA MET A 134 -8.03 15.11 3.98
C MET A 134 -8.04 15.63 2.55
N LYS A 135 -7.55 16.86 2.31
CA LYS A 135 -7.40 17.39 0.96
C LYS A 135 -6.51 16.48 0.13
N SER A 136 -5.36 16.06 0.68
CA SER A 136 -4.44 15.16 -0.02
C SER A 136 -5.07 13.81 -0.36
N VAL A 137 -5.79 13.19 0.59
CA VAL A 137 -6.55 11.95 0.37
C VAL A 137 -7.60 12.13 -0.72
N ALA A 138 -8.38 13.22 -0.68
CA ALA A 138 -9.38 13.52 -1.71
C ALA A 138 -8.75 13.72 -3.10
N HIS A 139 -7.57 14.37 -3.18
CA HIS A 139 -6.81 14.48 -4.42
C HIS A 139 -6.35 13.12 -4.94
N ALA A 140 -5.78 12.30 -4.06
CA ALA A 140 -5.33 10.95 -4.40
C ALA A 140 -6.46 10.09 -4.94
N LEU A 141 -7.64 10.13 -4.30
CA LEU A 141 -8.83 9.36 -4.71
C LEU A 141 -9.37 9.84 -6.06
N LYS A 142 -9.35 11.14 -6.33
CA LYS A 142 -9.70 11.74 -7.63
C LYS A 142 -8.64 11.52 -8.72
N GLY A 143 -7.54 10.82 -8.43
CA GLY A 143 -6.45 10.59 -9.37
C GLY A 143 -5.65 11.85 -9.71
N LYS A 144 -5.78 12.93 -8.92
CA LYS A 144 -5.04 14.18 -9.12
C LYS A 144 -3.68 14.08 -8.46
N THR A 145 -2.62 14.10 -9.26
CA THR A 145 -1.22 14.18 -8.80
C THR A 145 -0.80 15.64 -8.66
N ASN A 146 -1.44 16.39 -7.77
CA ASN A 146 -0.93 17.73 -7.46
C ASN A 146 0.22 17.55 -6.47
N SER A 147 1.44 17.87 -6.90
CA SER A 147 2.54 18.12 -5.97
C SER A 147 2.11 19.25 -5.03
N PRO A 148 2.37 19.17 -3.72
CA PRO A 148 2.10 20.29 -2.83
C PRO A 148 2.79 21.55 -3.37
N ASP A 149 2.05 22.65 -3.53
CA ASP A 149 2.57 23.91 -4.08
C ASP A 149 3.76 24.48 -3.27
N HIS A 150 3.92 24.04 -2.01
CA HIS A 150 5.08 24.32 -1.17
C HIS A 150 5.29 23.19 -0.14
N LEU A 151 6.40 22.45 -0.26
CA LEU A 151 6.73 21.35 0.67
C LEU A 151 6.86 21.86 2.12
N SER A 152 7.38 23.08 2.31
CA SER A 152 7.55 23.68 3.65
C SER A 152 6.24 23.81 4.41
N ASN A 153 5.13 24.07 3.70
CA ASN A 153 3.81 24.25 4.31
C ASN A 153 3.22 22.92 4.80
N SER A 154 3.78 21.79 4.36
CA SER A 154 3.31 20.46 4.71
C SER A 154 4.12 19.82 5.83
N ILE A 155 5.28 20.38 6.22
CA ILE A 155 6.19 19.80 7.22
C ILE A 155 5.53 19.75 8.60
N ASP A 156 4.98 20.86 9.08
CA ASP A 156 4.34 20.91 10.41
C ASP A 156 3.15 19.96 10.48
N THR A 157 2.32 19.93 9.44
CA THR A 157 1.22 18.97 9.33
C THR A 157 1.73 17.53 9.27
N ALA A 158 2.82 17.26 8.55
CA ALA A 158 3.43 15.94 8.50
C ALA A 158 3.90 15.47 9.88
N TYR A 159 4.52 16.35 10.66
CA TYR A 159 4.87 16.08 12.06
C TYR A 159 3.64 15.81 12.92
N GLN A 160 2.54 16.54 12.72
CA GLN A 160 1.30 16.30 13.47
C GLN A 160 0.67 14.94 13.12
N VAL A 161 0.52 14.62 11.84
CA VAL A 161 -0.06 13.33 11.41
C VAL A 161 0.89 12.17 11.66
N ALA A 162 2.17 12.43 11.93
CA ALA A 162 3.14 11.44 12.36
C ALA A 162 2.98 11.01 13.83
N GLY A 163 2.22 11.76 14.64
CA GLY A 163 2.06 11.48 16.06
C GLY A 163 1.41 10.13 16.35
N CYS A 164 1.89 9.45 17.39
CA CYS A 164 1.31 8.18 17.88
C CYS A 164 -0.15 8.34 18.33
N GLY A 165 -0.51 9.53 18.83
CA GLY A 165 -1.87 9.87 19.24
C GLY A 165 -2.85 10.04 18.07
N TYR A 166 -2.36 10.25 16.85
CA TYR A 166 -3.20 10.65 15.72
C TYR A 166 -4.19 9.56 15.29
N GLU A 167 -3.87 8.28 15.49
CA GLU A 167 -4.78 7.18 15.15
C GLU A 167 -5.99 7.09 16.11
N HIS A 168 -5.90 7.70 17.30
CA HIS A 168 -6.96 7.62 18.32
C HIS A 168 -8.26 8.27 17.83
N GLY A 169 -9.35 7.50 17.84
CA GLY A 169 -10.65 7.98 17.39
C GLY A 169 -10.81 8.04 15.87
N THR A 170 -9.80 7.60 15.10
CA THR A 170 -9.87 7.52 13.62
C THR A 170 -10.08 6.08 13.14
N SER A 171 -10.28 5.87 11.83
CA SER A 171 -10.39 4.53 11.24
C SER A 171 -9.04 3.92 10.81
N TRP A 172 -7.92 4.61 11.04
CA TRP A 172 -6.58 4.05 10.85
C TRP A 172 -6.42 2.77 11.67
N GLY A 173 -6.01 1.69 11.00
CA GLY A 173 -5.81 0.38 11.64
C GLY A 173 -7.08 -0.47 11.81
N ARG A 174 -8.29 0.08 11.59
CA ARG A 174 -9.57 -0.66 11.67
C ARG A 174 -10.29 -0.83 10.33
N GLN A 175 -10.22 0.19 9.47
CA GLN A 175 -10.84 0.17 8.14
C GLN A 175 -9.92 0.81 7.09
N LEU A 176 -9.00 1.68 7.53
CA LEU A 176 -7.90 2.22 6.74
C LEU A 176 -6.63 1.42 7.06
N SER A 177 -6.42 0.31 6.37
CA SER A 177 -5.19 -0.47 6.47
C SER A 177 -5.10 -1.51 5.36
N LEU A 178 -3.88 -2.02 5.16
CA LEU A 178 -3.55 -3.07 4.21
C LEU A 178 -4.23 -4.42 4.52
N LEU A 179 -4.77 -4.59 5.73
CA LEU A 179 -5.16 -5.90 6.28
C LEU A 179 -6.68 -6.11 6.40
N GLU A 180 -7.52 -5.09 6.22
CA GLU A 180 -8.97 -5.19 6.55
C GLU A 180 -9.92 -4.50 5.55
N THR A 181 -9.61 -4.53 4.25
CA THR A 181 -10.59 -4.10 3.22
C THR A 181 -11.11 -5.29 2.41
N PRO A 182 -12.23 -5.92 2.81
CA PRO A 182 -12.95 -6.82 1.93
C PRO A 182 -13.51 -6.02 0.75
N GLY A 183 -13.14 -6.40 -0.48
CA GLY A 183 -13.80 -5.89 -1.69
C GLY A 183 -13.07 -4.79 -2.45
N ILE A 184 -11.77 -4.56 -2.24
CA ILE A 184 -10.97 -3.69 -3.11
C ILE A 184 -9.94 -4.55 -3.84
N GLY A 185 -10.23 -4.91 -5.10
CA GLY A 185 -9.31 -5.54 -6.07
C GLY A 185 -8.76 -6.93 -5.74
N SER A 186 -8.66 -7.76 -6.77
CA SER A 186 -7.89 -9.01 -6.73
C SER A 186 -6.39 -8.69 -6.63
N PRO A 187 -5.65 -9.29 -5.70
CA PRO A 187 -4.20 -9.28 -5.75
C PRO A 187 -3.66 -9.89 -7.06
N HIS A 188 -2.49 -9.44 -7.50
CA HIS A 188 -1.77 -10.10 -8.59
C HIS A 188 -0.34 -10.44 -8.16
N PHE A 189 0.14 -11.59 -8.64
CA PHE A 189 1.48 -12.11 -8.37
C PHE A 189 2.35 -12.04 -9.62
N ILE A 190 3.61 -11.65 -9.46
CA ILE A 190 4.63 -11.71 -10.50
C ILE A 190 5.75 -12.64 -10.05
N ASN A 191 6.03 -13.66 -10.86
CA ASN A 191 7.30 -14.40 -10.81
C ASN A 191 8.39 -13.49 -11.37
N GLY A 192 9.30 -13.06 -10.48
CA GLY A 192 10.44 -12.21 -10.80
C GLY A 192 11.66 -12.99 -11.26
#